data_AF-A0A2S6IQR0-F1
#
_entry.id   AF-A0A2S6IQR0-F1
#
_cell.length_a   1.000
_cell.length_b   1.000
_cell.length_c   1.000
_cell.angle_alpha   90.00
_cell.angle_beta   90.00
_cell.angle_gamma   90.00
#
_symmetry.space_group_name_H-M   'P 1'
#
loop_
_entity.id
_entity.type
_entity.pdbx_description
1 polymer ?
#
loop_
_entity_poly.entity_id
_entity_poly.type
_entity_poly.pdbx_seq_one_letter_code
_entity_poly.pdbx_strand_id
1 'polypeptide(L)'
;MMKYIFILILLANLNSCQSQETSAYEDRVYQFLNEVYKPKKSSNTSKVGYIDNMNNLDNSIENISDDLLKTVLSRAKQYYRFHIPDSVLNYKNWKELKVHTLTKKFDQNKIVIPNLQFIDSKEDHDGIIMFHIEGILFYGNFAFIATNHGGTIPIGTLFKKEGEKYDFVTMTSYPPLGDE
;
A
#
# COMPACT_ATOMS: atom_id res chain seq x y z
N MET A 1 -21.71 -42.39 29.76
CA MET A 1 -20.69 -42.20 28.71
C MET A 1 -21.25 -41.34 27.56
N MET A 2 -21.80 -40.15 27.88
CA MET A 2 -22.55 -39.32 26.91
C MET A 2 -22.42 -37.80 27.21
N LYS A 3 -21.45 -37.40 28.04
CA LYS A 3 -21.19 -35.99 28.39
C LYS A 3 -19.97 -35.38 27.68
N TYR A 4 -19.13 -36.19 27.04
CA TYR A 4 -17.90 -35.73 26.39
C TYR A 4 -18.06 -35.46 24.88
N ILE A 5 -19.17 -35.90 24.27
CA ILE A 5 -19.41 -35.71 22.83
C ILE A 5 -19.81 -34.26 22.50
N PHE A 6 -20.46 -33.55 23.44
CA PHE A 6 -20.87 -32.16 23.24
C PHE A 6 -19.70 -31.16 23.23
N ILE A 7 -18.60 -31.47 23.91
CA ILE A 7 -17.43 -30.56 24.00
C ILE A 7 -16.63 -30.56 22.70
N LEU A 8 -16.58 -31.69 21.98
CA LEU A 8 -15.88 -31.80 20.70
C LEU A 8 -16.58 -31.02 19.57
N ILE A 9 -17.91 -30.91 19.59
CA ILE A 9 -18.67 -30.16 18.59
C ILE A 9 -18.56 -28.63 18.83
N LEU A 10 -18.44 -28.20 20.09
CA LEU A 10 -18.18 -26.80 20.44
C LEU A 10 -16.75 -26.35 20.09
N LEU A 11 -15.75 -27.23 20.20
CA LEU A 11 -14.37 -26.94 19.81
C LEU A 11 -14.15 -26.92 18.29
N ALA A 12 -14.95 -27.67 17.51
CA ALA A 12 -14.87 -27.66 16.05
C ALA A 12 -15.36 -26.34 15.41
N ASN A 13 -16.19 -25.57 16.12
CA ASN A 13 -16.70 -24.28 15.65
C ASN A 13 -15.84 -23.07 16.05
N LEU A 14 -14.80 -23.26 16.87
CA LEU A 14 -13.89 -22.17 17.28
C LEU A 14 -12.68 -22.01 16.35
N ASN A 15 -12.48 -22.95 15.40
CA ASN A 15 -11.40 -22.91 14.43
C ASN A 15 -11.86 -22.62 12.99
N SER A 16 -13.11 -22.23 12.77
CA SER A 16 -13.42 -21.47 11.56
C SER A 16 -12.91 -20.04 11.76
N CYS A 17 -11.58 -19.89 11.75
CA CYS A 17 -10.97 -18.69 11.20
C CYS A 17 -11.49 -18.66 9.76
N GLN A 18 -12.67 -18.07 9.56
CA GLN A 18 -13.15 -17.72 8.24
C GLN A 18 -12.08 -16.78 7.71
N SER A 19 -11.18 -17.30 6.88
CA SER A 19 -10.30 -16.44 6.11
C SER A 19 -11.25 -15.50 5.38
N GLN A 20 -11.27 -14.23 5.77
CA GLN A 20 -12.05 -13.23 5.07
C GLN A 20 -11.70 -13.36 3.60
N GLU A 21 -12.70 -13.64 2.77
CA GLU A 21 -12.51 -13.61 1.33
C GLU A 21 -11.94 -12.24 0.98
N THR A 22 -10.84 -12.23 0.23
CA THR A 22 -10.19 -11.01 -0.21
C THR A 22 -10.19 -10.92 -1.72
N SER A 23 -10.36 -9.70 -2.21
CA SER A 23 -10.27 -9.41 -3.63
C SER A 23 -8.84 -9.58 -4.12
N ALA A 24 -8.68 -9.90 -5.40
CA ALA A 24 -7.36 -9.98 -6.04
C ALA A 24 -6.58 -8.65 -5.96
N TYR A 25 -7.27 -7.52 -5.83
CA TYR A 25 -6.63 -6.23 -5.62
C TYR A 25 -6.08 -6.10 -4.19
N GLU A 26 -6.86 -6.43 -3.16
CA GLU A 26 -6.41 -6.36 -1.77
C GLU A 26 -5.18 -7.22 -1.54
N ASP A 27 -5.18 -8.47 -2.02
CA ASP A 27 -4.02 -9.36 -1.88
C ASP A 27 -2.78 -8.78 -2.56
N ARG A 28 -2.96 -8.11 -3.70
CA ARG A 28 -1.88 -7.41 -4.40
C ARG A 28 -1.37 -6.21 -3.62
N VAL A 29 -2.23 -5.47 -2.91
CA VAL A 29 -1.83 -4.39 -2.00
C VAL A 29 -0.97 -4.93 -0.86
N TYR A 30 -1.41 -5.98 -0.15
CA TYR A 30 -0.63 -6.55 0.95
C TYR A 30 0.70 -7.12 0.46
N GLN A 31 0.73 -7.77 -0.71
CA GLN A 31 1.97 -8.22 -1.33
C GLN A 31 2.91 -7.04 -1.59
N PHE A 32 2.41 -5.96 -2.19
CA PHE A 32 3.19 -4.77 -2.50
C PHE A 32 3.79 -4.12 -1.24
N LEU A 33 2.98 -3.92 -0.19
CA LEU A 33 3.43 -3.33 1.08
C LEU A 33 4.52 -4.19 1.74
N ASN A 34 4.31 -5.51 1.80
CA ASN A 34 5.31 -6.43 2.35
C ASN A 34 6.62 -6.42 1.57
N GLU A 35 6.59 -6.24 0.25
CA GLU A 35 7.79 -6.21 -0.60
C GLU A 35 8.55 -4.87 -0.49
N VAL A 36 7.84 -3.73 -0.54
CA VAL A 36 8.46 -2.40 -0.54
C VAL A 36 9.08 -2.04 0.81
N TYR A 37 8.41 -2.38 1.91
CA TYR A 37 8.86 -2.06 3.26
C TYR A 37 9.71 -3.18 3.90
N LYS A 38 10.00 -4.26 3.15
CA LYS A 38 10.92 -5.31 3.62
C LYS A 38 12.30 -4.70 3.89
N PRO A 39 12.89 -4.91 5.08
CA PRO A 39 14.23 -4.40 5.36
C PRO A 39 15.23 -4.98 4.36
N LYS A 40 15.95 -4.10 3.65
CA LYS A 40 17.17 -4.49 2.92
C LYS A 40 18.19 -4.84 3.99
N LYS A 41 18.85 -6.00 3.85
CA LYS A 41 19.74 -6.68 4.83
C LYS A 41 20.85 -5.83 5.51
N SER A 42 20.96 -4.51 5.26
CA SER A 42 22.05 -3.66 5.73
C SER A 42 21.69 -2.22 6.11
N SER A 43 20.41 -1.81 6.19
CA SER A 43 20.09 -0.44 6.64
C SER A 43 19.76 -0.40 8.14
N ASN A 44 20.64 0.21 8.94
CA ASN A 44 20.40 0.54 10.36
C ASN A 44 19.26 1.56 10.57
N THR A 45 18.68 2.09 9.50
CA THR A 45 17.50 2.95 9.57
C THR A 45 16.26 2.10 9.41
N SER A 46 15.77 1.52 10.50
CA SER A 46 14.39 1.05 10.59
C SER A 46 13.48 2.29 10.63
N LYS A 47 13.24 2.93 9.48
CA LYS A 47 12.15 3.90 9.38
C LYS A 47 10.87 3.09 9.53
N VAL A 48 10.33 3.06 10.75
CA VAL A 48 9.01 2.51 11.01
C VAL A 48 8.04 3.35 10.18
N GLY A 49 7.35 2.72 9.24
CA GLY A 49 6.27 3.34 8.50
C GLY A 49 5.00 3.22 9.32
N TYR A 50 4.36 4.34 9.64
CA TYR A 50 3.07 4.36 10.31
C TYR A 50 1.96 4.56 9.28
N ILE A 51 1.14 3.54 9.04
CA ILE A 51 0.03 3.58 8.09
C ILE A 51 -1.29 3.75 8.83
N ASP A 52 -2.13 4.66 8.36
CA ASP A 52 -3.52 4.74 8.81
C ASP A 52 -4.31 3.46 8.45
N ASN A 53 -4.82 2.78 9.47
CA ASN A 53 -5.55 1.52 9.34
C ASN A 53 -6.99 1.69 8.79
N MET A 54 -7.50 2.93 8.77
CA MET A 54 -8.84 3.28 8.30
C MET A 54 -8.90 3.61 6.81
N ASN A 55 -7.82 3.35 6.07
CA ASN A 55 -7.76 3.64 4.65
C ASN A 55 -8.81 2.87 3.86
N ASN A 56 -9.63 3.63 3.11
CA ASN A 56 -10.60 3.06 2.21
C ASN A 56 -9.98 2.87 0.82
N LEU A 57 -9.53 1.66 0.55
CA LEU A 57 -8.90 1.31 -0.72
C LEU A 57 -9.86 1.37 -1.92
N ASP A 58 -11.18 1.25 -1.73
CA ASP A 58 -12.16 1.39 -2.82
C ASP A 58 -12.09 2.78 -3.46
N ASN A 59 -11.71 3.80 -2.68
CA ASN A 59 -11.60 5.18 -3.11
C ASN A 59 -10.16 5.56 -3.49
N SER A 60 -9.25 4.59 -3.63
CA SER A 60 -7.84 4.84 -3.95
C SER A 60 -7.68 5.73 -5.19
N ILE A 61 -8.59 5.62 -6.16
CA ILE A 61 -8.57 6.40 -7.41
C ILE A 61 -9.04 7.84 -7.19
N GLU A 62 -10.04 8.03 -6.32
CA GLU A 62 -10.68 9.32 -6.06
C GLU A 62 -9.75 10.23 -5.25
N ASN A 63 -9.00 9.65 -4.31
CA ASN A 63 -8.13 10.38 -3.40
C ASN A 63 -6.78 10.76 -4.02
N ILE A 64 -6.39 10.16 -5.14
CA ILE A 64 -5.09 10.46 -5.79
C ILE A 64 -5.17 11.75 -6.61
N SER A 65 -4.32 12.72 -6.27
CA SER A 65 -4.12 13.93 -7.08
C SER A 65 -3.65 13.60 -8.49
N ASP A 66 -4.38 14.11 -9.49
CA ASP A 66 -4.03 13.98 -10.91
C ASP A 66 -2.67 14.60 -11.23
N ASP A 67 -2.36 15.75 -10.62
CA ASP A 67 -1.12 16.47 -10.89
C ASP A 67 0.09 15.74 -10.27
N LEU A 68 -0.11 15.12 -9.11
CA LEU A 68 0.91 14.27 -8.50
C LEU A 68 1.22 13.07 -9.40
N LEU A 69 0.20 12.36 -9.86
CA LEU A 69 0.36 11.19 -10.73
C LEU A 69 1.01 11.58 -12.07
N LYS A 70 0.53 12.63 -12.74
CA LYS A 70 1.13 13.15 -13.98
C LYS A 70 2.60 13.50 -13.79
N THR A 71 2.95 14.15 -12.68
CA THR A 71 4.32 14.57 -12.39
C THR A 71 5.23 13.37 -12.18
N VAL A 72 4.80 12.38 -11.40
CA VAL A 72 5.56 11.14 -11.19
C VAL A 72 5.79 10.41 -12.51
N LEU A 73 4.75 10.24 -13.33
CA LEU A 73 4.86 9.55 -14.62
C LEU A 73 5.76 10.32 -15.60
N SER A 74 5.69 11.65 -15.61
CA SER A 74 6.58 12.50 -16.41
C SER A 74 8.05 12.36 -15.99
N ARG A 75 8.33 12.35 -14.67
CA ARG A 75 9.68 12.09 -14.15
C ARG A 75 10.16 10.68 -14.49
N ALA A 76 9.27 9.70 -14.43
CA ALA A 76 9.59 8.31 -14.74
C ALA A 76 10.03 8.15 -16.20
N LYS A 77 9.44 8.91 -17.14
CA LYS A 77 9.87 8.95 -18.55
C LYS A 77 11.33 9.40 -18.72
N GLN A 78 11.81 10.27 -17.82
CA GLN A 78 13.18 10.78 -17.85
C GLN A 78 14.18 9.84 -17.15
N TYR A 79 13.68 8.79 -16.49
CA TYR A 79 14.51 7.90 -15.69
C TYR A 79 15.06 6.73 -16.51
N TYR A 80 16.32 6.86 -16.94
CA TYR A 80 16.97 5.95 -17.91
C TYR A 80 17.16 4.50 -17.42
N ARG A 81 17.01 4.22 -16.13
CA ARG A 81 17.25 2.88 -15.58
C ARG A 81 16.22 1.85 -16.04
N PHE A 82 14.99 2.28 -16.33
CA PHE A 82 13.90 1.39 -16.72
C PHE A 82 13.29 1.87 -18.03
N HIS A 83 13.10 0.94 -18.99
CA HIS A 83 12.19 1.21 -20.09
C HIS A 83 10.74 1.19 -19.55
N ILE A 84 10.03 2.31 -19.74
CA ILE A 84 8.64 2.46 -19.32
C ILE A 84 7.78 2.65 -20.58
N PRO A 85 6.85 1.73 -20.87
CA PRO A 85 5.95 1.84 -22.02
C PRO A 85 5.07 3.10 -21.96
N ASP A 86 4.75 3.69 -23.11
CA ASP A 86 3.88 4.88 -23.18
C ASP A 86 2.48 4.62 -22.60
N SER A 87 1.97 3.39 -22.66
CA SER A 87 0.71 2.99 -22.01
C SER A 87 0.76 3.15 -20.49
N VAL A 88 1.92 2.95 -19.87
CA VAL A 88 2.15 3.18 -18.43
C VAL A 88 2.31 4.67 -18.15
N LEU A 89 2.91 5.43 -19.05
CA LEU A 89 3.13 6.87 -18.87
C LEU A 89 1.85 7.71 -19.02
N ASN A 90 0.79 7.14 -19.60
CA ASN A 90 -0.51 7.80 -19.69
C ASN A 90 -1.29 7.69 -18.39
N TYR A 91 -1.37 8.78 -17.62
CA TYR A 91 -2.05 8.82 -16.32
C TYR A 91 -3.52 8.38 -16.35
N LYS A 92 -4.23 8.57 -17.48
CA LYS A 92 -5.65 8.18 -17.59
C LYS A 92 -5.85 6.68 -17.46
N ASN A 93 -4.89 5.89 -17.97
CA ASN A 93 -4.94 4.43 -17.92
C ASN A 93 -4.90 3.87 -16.49
N TRP A 94 -4.36 4.64 -15.54
CA TRP A 94 -4.30 4.25 -14.14
C TRP A 94 -5.62 4.51 -13.40
N LYS A 95 -6.40 5.52 -13.84
CA LYS A 95 -7.65 5.95 -13.19
C LYS A 95 -8.86 5.09 -13.58
N GLU A 96 -8.79 4.37 -14.69
CA GLU A 96 -9.91 3.56 -15.21
C GLU A 96 -10.10 2.21 -14.51
N LEU A 97 -9.19 1.84 -13.60
CA LEU A 97 -9.18 0.53 -12.95
C LEU A 97 -10.13 0.50 -11.76
N LYS A 98 -11.36 0.02 -11.93
CA LYS A 98 -12.26 -0.18 -10.77
C LYS A 98 -11.61 -1.12 -9.74
N VAL A 99 -11.38 -0.57 -8.55
CA VAL A 99 -10.88 -1.31 -7.40
C VAL A 99 -12.10 -1.68 -6.55
N HIS A 100 -12.37 -2.97 -6.46
CA HIS A 100 -13.37 -3.49 -5.53
C HIS A 100 -12.64 -4.24 -4.42
N THR A 101 -12.69 -3.70 -3.22
CA THR A 101 -12.18 -4.30 -1.99
C THR A 101 -13.34 -4.86 -1.17
N LEU A 102 -13.09 -5.93 -0.43
CA LEU A 102 -14.09 -6.56 0.43
C LEU A 102 -14.00 -6.01 1.87
N THR A 103 -12.87 -5.40 2.22
CA THR A 103 -12.56 -4.88 3.53
C THR A 103 -12.46 -3.36 3.54
N LYS A 104 -13.14 -2.73 4.51
CA LYS A 104 -13.15 -1.26 4.68
C LYS A 104 -11.93 -0.73 5.44
N LYS A 105 -11.09 -1.62 5.96
CA LYS A 105 -9.91 -1.33 6.78
C LYS A 105 -8.81 -2.32 6.41
N PHE A 106 -7.57 -1.92 6.60
CA PHE A 106 -6.45 -2.83 6.45
C PHE A 106 -6.49 -3.95 7.51
N ASP A 107 -6.34 -5.19 7.06
CA ASP A 107 -6.07 -6.37 7.90
C ASP A 107 -4.56 -6.45 8.17
N GLN A 108 -4.19 -6.02 9.37
CA GLN A 108 -2.80 -5.96 9.81
C GLN A 108 -2.12 -7.34 9.81
N ASN A 109 -2.89 -8.43 9.95
CA ASN A 109 -2.35 -9.80 10.00
C ASN A 109 -1.78 -10.25 8.66
N LYS A 110 -2.13 -9.57 7.56
CA LYS A 110 -1.58 -9.83 6.22
C LYS A 110 -0.23 -9.16 5.98
N ILE A 111 0.22 -8.29 6.90
CA ILE A 111 1.54 -7.68 6.88
C ILE A 111 2.48 -8.48 7.77
N VAL A 112 3.55 -9.02 7.18
CA VAL A 112 4.50 -9.93 7.83
C VAL A 112 5.84 -9.26 8.17
N ILE A 113 5.90 -7.93 8.08
CA ILE A 113 7.11 -7.14 8.32
C ILE A 113 6.97 -6.32 9.62
N PRO A 114 7.97 -6.35 10.51
CA PRO A 114 7.87 -5.66 11.82
C PRO A 114 8.02 -4.13 11.71
N ASN A 115 8.44 -3.61 10.55
CA ASN A 115 8.74 -2.19 10.36
C ASN A 115 7.55 -1.38 9.79
N LEU A 116 6.38 -2.01 9.67
CA LEU A 116 5.15 -1.34 9.27
C LEU A 116 4.18 -1.43 10.44
N GLN A 117 3.87 -0.29 11.04
CA GLN A 117 2.91 -0.19 12.13
C GLN A 117 1.65 0.49 11.61
N PHE A 118 0.51 0.00 12.07
CA PHE A 118 -0.78 0.55 11.71
C PHE A 118 -1.33 1.34 12.88
N ILE A 119 -1.82 2.54 12.57
CA ILE A 119 -2.31 3.51 13.54
C ILE A 119 -3.76 3.86 13.18
N ASP A 120 -4.64 4.01 14.18
CA ASP A 120 -5.94 4.64 13.96
C ASP A 120 -5.77 6.16 14.00
N SER A 121 -6.12 6.84 12.90
CA SER A 121 -6.00 8.31 12.79
C SER A 121 -6.85 9.08 13.81
N LYS A 122 -7.78 8.41 14.50
CA LYS A 122 -8.63 9.01 15.54
C LYS A 122 -7.97 9.02 16.91
N GLU A 123 -6.91 8.27 17.09
CA GLU A 123 -6.14 8.25 18.32
C GLU A 123 -5.03 9.32 18.24
N ASP A 124 -4.71 9.92 19.38
CA ASP A 124 -3.68 10.94 19.46
C ASP A 124 -2.31 10.27 19.57
N HIS A 125 -1.43 10.54 18.59
CA HIS A 125 -0.12 9.92 18.47
C HIS A 125 0.96 11.00 18.45
N ASP A 126 1.12 11.66 19.60
CA ASP A 126 2.13 12.69 19.80
C ASP A 126 3.51 12.25 19.31
N GLY A 127 4.10 13.04 18.41
CA GLY A 127 5.45 12.83 17.88
C GLY A 127 5.58 11.75 16.80
N ILE A 128 4.49 11.12 16.36
CA ILE A 128 4.52 10.14 15.28
C ILE A 128 4.31 10.82 13.93
N ILE A 129 5.30 10.71 13.04
CA ILE A 129 5.15 11.07 11.64
C ILE A 129 4.35 9.99 10.93
N MET A 130 3.06 10.26 10.67
CA MET A 130 2.18 9.35 9.95
C MET A 130 2.43 9.39 8.43
N PHE A 131 2.51 8.21 7.82
CA PHE A 131 2.42 8.01 6.37
C PHE A 131 0.99 7.60 6.03
N HIS A 132 0.16 8.57 5.65
CA HIS A 132 -1.22 8.25 5.26
C HIS A 132 -1.23 7.77 3.80
N ILE A 133 -1.60 6.52 3.54
CA ILE A 133 -1.71 6.00 2.17
C ILE A 133 -3.02 6.49 1.55
N GLU A 134 -2.96 7.53 0.73
CA GLU A 134 -4.15 8.07 0.05
C GLU A 134 -4.70 7.10 -1.01
N GLY A 135 -3.81 6.29 -1.61
CA GLY A 135 -4.22 5.25 -2.55
C GLY A 135 -3.04 4.50 -3.15
N ILE A 136 -3.33 3.30 -3.67
CA ILE A 136 -2.39 2.49 -4.43
C ILE A 136 -3.03 2.18 -5.77
N LEU A 137 -2.28 2.25 -6.85
CA LEU A 137 -2.74 1.87 -8.19
C LEU A 137 -1.76 0.88 -8.79
N PHE A 138 -2.27 -0.02 -9.63
CA PHE A 138 -1.47 -1.03 -10.29
C PHE A 138 -1.73 -1.02 -11.80
N TYR A 139 -0.69 -0.96 -12.61
CA TYR A 139 -0.84 -1.07 -14.07
C TYR A 139 0.24 -1.98 -14.64
N GLY A 140 -0.15 -3.14 -15.17
CA GLY A 140 0.80 -4.16 -15.60
C GLY A 140 1.70 -4.60 -14.44
N ASN A 141 3.02 -4.50 -14.61
CA ASN A 141 4.02 -4.75 -13.57
C ASN A 141 4.41 -3.48 -12.78
N PHE A 142 3.71 -2.36 -12.95
CA PHE A 142 3.99 -1.13 -12.21
C PHE A 142 3.01 -0.95 -11.05
N ALA A 143 3.49 -0.30 -10.00
CA ALA A 143 2.69 0.11 -8.85
C ALA A 143 2.98 1.57 -8.52
N PHE A 144 1.92 2.34 -8.30
CA PHE A 144 1.98 3.71 -7.82
C PHE A 144 1.38 3.75 -6.42
N ILE A 145 2.04 4.43 -5.50
CA ILE A 145 1.49 4.72 -4.18
C ILE A 145 1.51 6.23 -3.94
N ALA A 146 0.36 6.77 -3.55
CA ALA A 146 0.25 8.11 -3.00
C ALA A 146 0.25 8.02 -1.48
N THR A 147 1.13 8.77 -0.85
CA THR A 147 1.22 8.89 0.60
C THR A 147 1.23 10.35 1.00
N ASN A 148 0.73 10.68 2.18
CA ASN A 148 0.85 12.01 2.76
C ASN A 148 1.80 11.97 3.95
N HIS A 149 2.79 12.87 3.97
CA HIS A 149 3.77 12.99 5.04
C HIS A 149 3.37 14.12 5.98
N GLY A 150 3.16 13.81 7.26
CA GLY A 150 2.72 14.80 8.27
C GLY A 150 1.35 15.41 7.96
N GLY A 151 0.50 14.69 7.21
CA GLY A 151 -0.86 15.11 6.83
C GLY A 151 -0.94 16.33 5.90
N THR A 152 0.18 16.82 5.38
CA THR A 152 0.23 18.06 4.57
C THR A 152 0.93 17.92 3.24
N ILE A 153 1.91 17.03 3.10
CA ILE A 153 2.72 16.91 1.89
C ILE A 153 2.38 15.60 1.17
N PRO A 154 1.58 15.64 0.08
CA PRO A 154 1.37 14.48 -0.78
C PRO A 154 2.67 14.12 -1.51
N ILE A 155 2.99 12.83 -1.50
CA ILE A 155 4.15 12.20 -2.10
C ILE A 155 3.64 11.05 -2.98
N GLY A 156 4.00 11.08 -4.25
CA GLY A 156 3.72 10.01 -5.19
C GLY A 156 4.99 9.23 -5.48
N THR A 157 4.93 7.91 -5.36
CA THR A 157 6.07 7.03 -5.65
C THR A 157 5.68 5.97 -6.66
N LEU A 158 6.52 5.80 -7.68
CA LEU A 158 6.36 4.76 -8.70
C LEU A 158 7.39 3.65 -8.48
N PHE A 159 6.90 2.42 -8.60
CA PHE A 159 7.67 1.20 -8.53
C PHE A 159 7.43 0.32 -9.76
N LYS A 160 8.42 -0.51 -10.08
CA LYS A 160 8.35 -1.54 -11.12
C LYS A 160 8.64 -2.90 -10.50
N LYS A 161 7.79 -3.89 -10.77
CA LYS A 161 8.00 -5.27 -10.36
C LYS A 161 9.01 -5.93 -11.29
N GLU A 162 10.12 -6.38 -10.70
CA GLU A 162 11.20 -7.14 -11.33
C GLU A 162 11.35 -8.48 -10.58
N GLY A 163 10.83 -9.56 -11.16
CA GLY A 163 10.73 -10.85 -10.49
C GLY A 163 9.83 -10.79 -9.24
N GLU A 164 10.40 -11.09 -8.08
CA GLU A 164 9.68 -11.16 -6.79
C GLU A 164 9.71 -9.84 -5.98
N LYS A 165 10.18 -8.73 -6.57
CA LYS A 165 10.33 -7.46 -5.84
C LYS A 165 9.89 -6.27 -6.66
N TYR A 166 9.38 -5.26 -5.95
CA TYR A 166 9.19 -3.91 -6.48
C TYR A 166 10.45 -3.07 -6.31
N ASP A 167 11.04 -2.67 -7.44
CA ASP A 167 12.13 -1.71 -7.48
C ASP A 167 11.60 -0.29 -7.60
N PHE A 168 12.21 0.62 -6.83
CA PHE A 168 11.92 2.04 -6.89
C PHE A 168 12.31 2.61 -8.27
N VAL A 169 11.39 3.35 -8.90
CA VAL A 169 11.63 4.06 -10.16
C VAL A 169 11.91 5.54 -9.87
N THR A 170 10.92 6.24 -9.33
CA THR A 170 11.01 7.66 -9.02
C THR A 170 9.95 8.03 -7.98
N MET A 171 10.14 9.17 -7.31
CA MET A 171 9.11 9.81 -6.49
C MET A 171 9.02 11.30 -6.80
N THR A 172 7.95 11.93 -6.35
CA THR A 172 7.79 13.39 -6.29
C THR A 172 6.87 13.76 -5.14
N SER A 173 6.86 15.02 -4.76
CA SER A 173 5.89 15.58 -3.82
C SER A 173 5.21 16.80 -4.41
N TYR A 174 4.09 17.22 -3.83
CA TYR A 174 3.45 18.48 -4.18
C TYR A 174 3.16 19.34 -2.94
N PRO A 175 3.74 20.56 -2.83
CA PRO A 175 4.75 21.13 -3.72
C PRO A 175 6.04 20.29 -3.71
N PRO A 176 6.91 20.44 -4.73
CA PRO A 176 8.20 19.75 -4.76
C PRO A 176 8.99 20.09 -3.50
N LEU A 177 9.32 19.08 -2.71
CA LEU A 177 10.38 19.16 -1.73
C LEU A 177 11.65 19.36 -2.55
N GLY A 178 12.36 20.48 -2.31
CA GLY A 178 13.57 20.79 -3.06
C GLY A 178 14.52 19.59 -3.07
N ASP A 179 15.27 19.44 -4.17
CA ASP A 179 16.31 18.41 -4.23
C ASP A 179 17.30 18.70 -3.09
N GLU A 180 17.36 17.82 -2.07
CA GLU A 180 18.46 17.81 -1.10
C GLU A 180 19.78 17.44 -1.79
#